data_AF-A0A507F8C0-F1
#
_entry.id   AF-A0A507F8C0-F1
#
_cell.length_a   1.000
_cell.length_b   1.000
_cell.length_c   1.000
_cell.angle_alpha   90.00
_cell.angle_beta   90.00
_cell.angle_gamma   90.00
#
_symmetry.space_group_name_H-M   'P 1'
#
loop_
_entity.id
_entity.type
_entity.pdbx_description
1 polymer ?
#
loop_
_entity_poly.entity_id
_entity_poly.type
_entity_poly.pdbx_seq_one_letter_code
_entity_poly.pdbx_strand_id
1 'polypeptide(L)'
;MASGPLPSPTLPTTPTTQHRASEKREYYGFVLYLSSFVAFGTYLAWALLPDEVLHALGIYYYPTRWWAIVFPVYILGLIPFTILMFTGINLRRTPPLTSFDTVTDDCANALSIPLDPDKLRKLFSEDSIPEIEDIPISLVNQVLYQQM
;
A
#
# COMPACT_ATOMS: atom_id res chain seq x y z
N MET A 1 -49.82 -9.05 -35.82
CA MET A 1 -49.55 -8.60 -34.43
C MET A 1 -49.02 -9.79 -33.64
N ALA A 2 -47.71 -9.84 -33.39
CA ALA A 2 -47.11 -10.76 -32.44
C ALA A 2 -45.89 -10.07 -31.83
N SER A 3 -46.08 -9.49 -30.65
CA SER A 3 -45.04 -8.87 -29.82
C SER A 3 -44.27 -9.97 -29.09
N GLY A 4 -43.01 -10.21 -29.48
CA GLY A 4 -42.10 -11.07 -28.71
C GLY A 4 -41.73 -10.43 -27.38
N PRO A 5 -41.42 -11.21 -26.33
CA PRO A 5 -41.07 -10.65 -25.02
C PRO A 5 -39.68 -10.01 -25.06
N LEU A 6 -39.55 -8.84 -24.42
CA LEU A 6 -38.27 -8.14 -24.28
C LEU A 6 -37.25 -8.97 -23.47
N PRO A 7 -35.95 -8.88 -23.79
CA PRO A 7 -34.91 -9.47 -22.96
C PRO A 7 -34.87 -8.79 -21.59
N SER A 8 -34.78 -9.61 -20.53
CA SER A 8 -34.71 -9.14 -19.14
C SER A 8 -33.43 -8.35 -18.89
N PRO A 9 -33.45 -7.28 -18.08
CA PRO A 9 -32.25 -6.55 -17.72
C PRO A 9 -31.35 -7.46 -16.88
N THR A 10 -30.20 -7.85 -17.42
CA THR A 10 -29.12 -8.48 -16.66
C THR A 10 -28.63 -7.47 -15.63
N LEU A 11 -28.92 -7.72 -14.35
CA LEU A 11 -28.32 -7.00 -13.22
C LEU A 11 -26.80 -7.00 -13.37
N PRO A 12 -26.13 -5.86 -13.11
CA PRO A 12 -24.67 -5.84 -13.05
C PRO A 12 -24.22 -6.77 -11.92
N THR A 13 -23.47 -7.81 -12.26
CA THR A 13 -22.80 -8.68 -11.30
C THR A 13 -21.89 -7.85 -10.41
N THR A 14 -22.27 -7.79 -9.15
CA THR A 14 -21.67 -7.01 -8.07
C THR A 14 -20.19 -7.34 -7.86
N PRO A 15 -19.30 -6.35 -7.66
CA PRO A 15 -17.95 -6.58 -7.15
C PRO A 15 -18.01 -6.76 -5.61
N THR A 16 -18.63 -7.84 -5.13
CA THR A 16 -18.88 -8.05 -3.68
C THR A 16 -17.63 -8.42 -2.88
N THR A 17 -16.52 -8.74 -3.54
CA THR A 17 -15.34 -9.32 -2.87
C THR A 17 -14.41 -8.26 -2.28
N GLN A 18 -14.25 -7.09 -2.92
CA GLN A 18 -13.42 -5.98 -2.43
C GLN A 18 -14.05 -5.27 -1.23
N HIS A 19 -15.37 -5.02 -1.28
CA HIS A 19 -16.09 -4.29 -0.24
C HIS A 19 -16.04 -5.01 1.13
N ARG A 20 -16.21 -6.33 1.16
CA ARG A 20 -16.14 -7.14 2.39
C ARG A 20 -14.77 -7.16 3.07
N ALA A 21 -13.69 -6.94 2.32
CA ALA A 21 -12.34 -6.84 2.88
C ALA A 21 -12.08 -5.45 3.50
N SER A 22 -12.69 -4.39 2.93
CA SER A 22 -12.62 -3.01 3.46
C SER A 22 -13.38 -2.89 4.78
N GLU A 23 -14.62 -3.35 4.83
CA GLU A 23 -15.50 -3.25 6.02
C GLU A 23 -14.86 -3.86 7.28
N LYS A 24 -14.20 -5.03 7.14
CA LYS A 24 -13.50 -5.67 8.25
C LYS A 24 -12.31 -4.84 8.72
N ARG A 25 -11.55 -4.22 7.81
CA ARG A 25 -10.34 -3.46 8.11
C ARG A 25 -10.64 -2.14 8.82
N GLU A 26 -11.79 -1.54 8.52
CA GLU A 26 -12.24 -0.27 9.10
C GLU A 26 -12.53 -0.37 10.61
N TYR A 27 -13.22 -1.43 11.04
CA TYR A 27 -13.52 -1.61 12.48
C TYR A 27 -12.26 -1.86 13.31
N TYR A 28 -11.29 -2.63 12.80
CA TYR A 28 -10.02 -2.86 13.52
C TYR A 28 -9.24 -1.57 13.71
N GLY A 29 -9.21 -0.70 12.70
CA GLY A 29 -8.58 0.62 12.79
C GLY A 29 -9.24 1.49 13.85
N PHE A 30 -10.58 1.49 13.90
CA PHE A 30 -11.33 2.25 14.91
C PHE A 30 -11.09 1.74 16.34
N VAL A 31 -11.13 0.42 16.55
CA VAL A 31 -10.84 -0.17 17.88
C VAL A 31 -9.40 0.09 18.29
N LEU A 32 -8.44 -0.02 17.36
CA LEU A 32 -7.04 0.29 17.61
C LEU A 32 -6.86 1.77 17.97
N TYR A 33 -7.54 2.69 17.27
CA TYR A 33 -7.50 4.11 17.57
C TYR A 33 -8.00 4.42 18.99
N LEU A 34 -9.18 3.91 19.34
CA LEU A 34 -9.76 4.16 20.66
C LEU A 34 -8.93 3.53 21.78
N SER A 35 -8.48 2.29 21.60
CA SER A 35 -7.61 1.60 22.57
C SER A 35 -6.25 2.28 22.71
N SER A 36 -5.69 2.82 21.63
CA SER A 36 -4.44 3.59 21.67
C SER A 36 -4.59 4.86 22.49
N PHE A 37 -5.71 5.57 22.35
CA PHE A 37 -5.97 6.78 23.13
C PHE A 37 -6.13 6.48 24.63
N VAL A 38 -6.89 5.42 24.96
CA VAL A 38 -7.05 4.96 26.35
C VAL A 38 -5.70 4.52 26.92
N ALA A 39 -4.94 3.68 26.21
CA ALA A 39 -3.63 3.21 26.65
C ALA A 39 -2.65 4.37 26.83
N PHE A 40 -2.66 5.36 25.94
CA PHE A 40 -1.84 6.57 26.07
C PHE A 40 -2.26 7.43 27.27
N GLY A 41 -3.56 7.61 27.50
CA GLY A 41 -4.09 8.29 28.67
C GLY A 41 -3.67 7.60 29.98
N THR A 42 -3.80 6.27 30.05
CA THR A 42 -3.33 5.47 31.19
C THR A 42 -1.82 5.56 31.35
N TYR A 43 -1.06 5.55 30.26
CA TYR A 43 0.39 5.70 30.29
C TYR A 43 0.82 7.06 30.86
N LEU A 44 0.19 8.16 30.43
CA LEU A 44 0.46 9.49 30.96
C LEU A 44 0.01 9.62 32.42
N ALA A 45 -1.17 9.08 32.74
CA ALA A 45 -1.69 9.09 34.10
C ALA A 45 -0.75 8.33 35.03
N TRP A 46 -0.27 7.16 34.61
CA TRP A 46 0.82 6.49 35.31
C TRP A 46 2.03 7.42 35.35
N ALA A 47 2.71 7.72 34.24
CA ALA A 47 3.99 8.43 34.20
C ALA A 47 4.07 9.76 34.96
N LEU A 48 2.98 10.54 35.01
CA LEU A 48 2.97 11.90 35.57
C LEU A 48 2.36 12.02 36.97
N LEU A 49 1.44 11.13 37.38
CA LEU A 49 0.84 11.25 38.71
C LEU A 49 1.82 10.80 39.80
N PRO A 50 1.80 11.46 40.97
CA PRO A 50 2.63 11.09 42.10
C PRO A 50 2.10 9.81 42.75
N ASP A 51 2.98 9.09 43.45
CA ASP A 51 2.72 7.74 43.96
C ASP A 51 1.53 7.69 44.94
N GLU A 52 1.28 8.77 45.69
CA GLU A 52 0.16 8.86 46.64
C GLU A 52 -1.19 8.76 45.92
N VAL A 53 -1.30 9.34 44.73
CA VAL A 53 -2.53 9.29 43.92
C VAL A 53 -2.72 7.91 43.31
N LEU A 54 -1.63 7.26 42.86
CA LEU A 54 -1.71 5.88 42.36
C LEU A 54 -2.11 4.90 43.47
N HIS A 55 -1.54 5.06 44.67
CA HIS A 55 -1.90 4.25 45.83
C HIS A 55 -3.36 4.50 46.27
N ALA A 56 -3.86 5.73 46.20
CA ALA A 56 -5.27 6.04 46.46
C ALA A 56 -6.21 5.36 45.45
N LEU A 57 -5.76 5.17 44.20
CA LEU A 57 -6.46 4.39 43.17
C LEU A 57 -6.32 2.87 43.35
N GLY A 58 -5.57 2.40 44.36
CA GLY A 58 -5.33 0.99 44.64
C GLY A 58 -4.22 0.35 43.78
N ILE A 59 -3.42 1.15 43.08
CA ILE A 59 -2.37 0.68 42.17
C ILE A 59 -1.03 0.65 42.93
N TYR A 60 -0.65 -0.50 43.45
CA TYR A 60 0.59 -0.69 44.21
C TYR A 60 1.71 -1.39 43.42
N TYR A 61 1.37 -2.06 42.32
CA TYR A 61 2.31 -2.83 41.52
C TYR A 61 2.43 -2.23 40.13
N TYR A 62 3.48 -1.44 39.92
CA TYR A 62 3.83 -0.88 38.62
C TYR A 62 5.35 -0.88 38.42
N PRO A 63 5.84 -0.92 37.17
CA PRO A 63 7.26 -0.84 36.91
C PRO A 63 7.83 0.50 37.41
N THR A 64 9.11 0.53 37.70
CA THR A 64 9.83 1.75 38.08
C THR A 64 9.69 2.86 37.02
N ARG A 65 9.62 4.12 37.47
CA ARG A 65 9.34 5.30 36.63
C ARG A 65 10.31 5.51 35.45
N TRP A 66 11.53 4.98 35.50
CA TRP A 66 12.51 5.11 34.41
C TRP A 66 11.98 4.58 33.07
N TRP A 67 11.09 3.57 33.10
CA TRP A 67 10.43 3.04 31.90
C TRP A 67 9.64 4.10 31.12
N ALA A 68 9.13 5.15 31.79
CA ALA A 68 8.42 6.24 31.13
C ALA A 68 9.31 7.07 30.18
N ILE A 69 10.63 7.01 30.34
CA ILE A 69 11.59 7.67 29.43
C ILE A 69 12.05 6.68 28.36
N VAL A 70 12.20 5.42 28.75
CA VAL A 70 12.74 4.36 27.89
C VAL A 70 11.83 4.09 26.72
N PHE A 71 10.52 3.92 26.94
CA PHE A 71 9.60 3.66 25.83
C PHE A 71 9.68 4.74 24.73
N PRO A 72 9.58 6.06 25.05
CA PRO A 72 9.78 7.12 24.05
C PRO A 72 11.13 7.06 23.35
N VAL A 73 12.22 6.85 24.08
CA VAL A 73 13.58 6.79 23.50
C VAL A 73 13.71 5.62 22.52
N TYR A 74 13.17 4.45 22.86
CA TYR A 74 13.18 3.29 21.97
C TYR A 74 12.31 3.51 20.73
N ILE A 75 11.13 4.13 20.87
CA ILE A 75 10.27 4.49 19.74
C ILE A 75 11.00 5.45 18.79
N LEU A 76 11.68 6.46 19.33
CA LEU A 76 12.50 7.38 18.53
C LEU A 76 13.66 6.66 17.85
N GLY A 77 14.30 5.70 18.51
CA GLY A 77 15.36 4.87 17.93
C GLY A 77 14.88 3.91 16.83
N LEU A 78 13.63 3.45 16.89
CA LEU A 78 13.04 2.59 15.87
C LEU A 78 12.87 3.29 14.52
N ILE A 79 12.72 4.63 14.49
CA ILE A 79 12.56 5.40 13.26
C ILE A 79 13.78 5.28 12.33
N PRO A 80 15.00 5.71 12.73
CA PRO A 80 16.18 5.55 11.89
C PRO A 80 16.54 4.08 11.69
N PHE A 81 16.30 3.21 12.68
CA PHE A 81 16.50 1.77 12.53
C PHE A 81 15.67 1.20 11.38
N THR A 82 14.39 1.58 11.27
CA THR A 82 13.50 1.11 10.20
C THR A 82 13.95 1.62 8.83
N ILE A 83 14.38 2.88 8.73
CA ILE A 83 14.90 3.44 7.47
C ILE A 83 16.17 2.70 7.03
N LEU A 84 17.11 2.50 7.94
CA LEU A 84 18.36 1.79 7.66
C LEU A 84 18.10 0.32 7.28
N MET A 85 17.23 -0.38 8.00
CA MET A 85 16.85 -1.75 7.67
C MET A 85 16.15 -1.84 6.33
N PHE A 86 15.18 -0.96 6.06
CA PHE A 86 14.50 -0.89 4.77
C PHE A 86 15.50 -0.65 3.64
N THR A 87 16.42 0.31 3.81
CA THR A 87 17.46 0.60 2.82
C THR A 87 18.38 -0.59 2.60
N GLY A 88 18.83 -1.25 3.68
CA GLY A 88 19.68 -2.44 3.59
C GLY A 88 19.00 -3.62 2.92
N ILE A 89 17.71 -3.84 3.20
CA ILE A 89 16.91 -4.88 2.53
C ILE A 89 16.74 -4.58 1.05
N ASN A 90 16.42 -3.32 0.68
CA ASN A 90 16.32 -2.93 -0.71
C ASN A 90 17.65 -3.10 -1.43
N LEU A 91 18.76 -2.61 -0.86
CA LEU A 91 20.08 -2.73 -1.46
C LEU A 91 20.48 -4.20 -1.65
N ARG A 92 20.12 -5.09 -0.72
CA ARG A 92 20.34 -6.53 -0.86
C ARG A 92 19.48 -7.16 -1.97
N ARG A 93 18.29 -6.62 -2.23
CA ARG A 93 17.38 -7.11 -3.27
C ARG A 93 17.62 -6.47 -4.63
N THR A 94 18.28 -5.32 -4.70
CA THR A 94 18.61 -4.63 -5.94
C THR A 94 19.60 -5.48 -6.76
N PRO A 95 19.25 -5.84 -8.02
CA PRO A 95 20.17 -6.48 -8.95
C PRO A 95 21.40 -5.61 -9.22
N PRO A 96 22.53 -6.18 -9.71
CA PRO A 96 23.67 -5.37 -10.13
C PRO A 96 23.25 -4.38 -11.22
N LEU A 97 23.86 -3.18 -11.25
CA LEU A 97 23.51 -2.10 -12.18
C LEU A 97 23.62 -2.48 -13.67
N THR A 98 24.34 -3.57 -13.97
CA THR A 98 24.48 -4.11 -15.32
C THR A 98 23.38 -5.11 -15.69
N SER A 99 22.49 -5.49 -14.77
CA SER A 99 21.41 -6.44 -15.05
C SER A 99 20.26 -5.75 -15.77
N PHE A 100 19.71 -6.44 -16.78
CA PHE A 100 18.50 -6.03 -17.49
C PHE A 100 17.27 -6.03 -16.60
N ASP A 101 17.30 -6.77 -15.49
CA ASP A 101 16.24 -6.78 -14.45
C ASP A 101 16.03 -5.39 -13.81
N THR A 102 16.98 -4.47 -13.98
CA THR A 102 16.85 -3.07 -13.51
C THR A 102 15.99 -2.23 -14.46
N VAL A 103 15.79 -2.69 -15.70
CA VAL A 103 15.05 -1.98 -16.75
C VAL A 103 13.64 -2.52 -16.92
N THR A 104 13.46 -3.84 -16.84
CA THR A 104 12.16 -4.51 -16.92
C THR A 104 12.13 -5.71 -15.99
N ASP A 105 10.95 -6.04 -15.46
CA ASP A 105 10.72 -7.25 -14.68
C ASP A 105 9.65 -8.13 -15.34
N ASP A 106 9.40 -9.30 -14.75
CA ASP A 106 8.36 -10.23 -15.23
C ASP A 106 6.93 -9.68 -15.10
N CYS A 107 6.74 -8.61 -14.31
CA CYS A 107 5.45 -7.96 -14.10
C CYS A 107 5.24 -6.74 -15.02
N ALA A 108 6.24 -6.37 -15.82
CA ALA A 108 6.19 -5.20 -16.68
C ALA A 108 5.11 -5.38 -17.75
N ASN A 109 4.21 -4.40 -17.86
CA ASN A 109 3.15 -4.41 -18.88
C ASN A 109 3.67 -3.81 -20.19
N ALA A 110 4.73 -4.40 -20.75
CA ALA A 110 5.36 -3.87 -21.95
C ALA A 110 4.53 -4.14 -23.20
N LEU A 111 4.47 -3.14 -24.09
CA LEU A 111 3.86 -3.26 -25.40
C LEU A 111 4.58 -4.36 -26.20
N SER A 112 3.85 -5.43 -26.50
CA SER A 112 4.38 -6.58 -27.25
C SER A 112 4.66 -6.22 -28.71
N ILE A 113 5.87 -6.52 -29.19
CA ILE A 113 6.27 -6.33 -30.60
C ILE A 113 6.59 -7.71 -31.20
N PRO A 114 6.01 -8.08 -32.37
CA PRO A 114 5.08 -7.29 -33.20
C PRO A 114 3.70 -7.12 -32.53
N LEU A 115 3.06 -5.98 -32.77
CA LEU A 115 1.74 -5.68 -32.23
C LEU A 115 0.70 -6.67 -32.76
N ASP A 116 -0.15 -7.15 -31.86
CA ASP A 116 -1.35 -7.90 -32.23
C ASP A 116 -2.27 -7.00 -33.10
N PRO A 117 -2.71 -7.45 -34.29
CA PRO A 117 -3.59 -6.68 -35.17
C PRO A 117 -4.81 -6.09 -34.47
N ASP A 118 -5.38 -6.81 -33.51
CA ASP A 118 -6.55 -6.36 -32.74
C ASP A 118 -6.20 -5.22 -31.77
N LYS A 119 -5.01 -5.25 -31.16
CA LYS A 119 -4.50 -4.13 -30.34
C LYS A 119 -4.19 -2.91 -31.20
N LEU A 120 -3.61 -3.13 -32.37
CA LEU A 120 -3.29 -2.08 -33.33
C LEU A 120 -4.57 -1.33 -33.78
N ARG A 121 -5.64 -2.07 -34.06
CA ARG A 121 -6.95 -1.47 -34.38
C ARG A 121 -7.52 -0.63 -33.22
N LYS A 122 -7.41 -1.10 -31.97
CA LYS A 122 -7.85 -0.34 -30.79
C LYS A 122 -7.03 0.92 -30.56
N LEU A 123 -5.72 0.88 -30.80
CA LEU A 123 -4.84 2.05 -30.67
C LEU A 123 -5.18 3.17 -31.67
N PHE A 124 -5.64 2.83 -32.87
CA PHE A 124 -6.01 3.80 -33.91
C PHE A 124 -7.51 4.12 -34.00
N SER A 125 -8.34 3.55 -33.11
CA SER A 125 -9.78 3.85 -33.07
C SER A 125 -10.04 5.05 -32.16
N GLU A 126 -10.63 6.13 -32.70
CA GLU A 126 -10.96 7.35 -31.93
C GLU A 126 -11.95 7.10 -30.79
N ASP A 127 -12.75 6.03 -30.86
CA ASP A 127 -13.79 5.69 -29.86
C ASP A 127 -13.28 4.81 -28.70
N SER A 128 -12.00 4.42 -28.68
CA SER A 128 -11.46 3.56 -27.62
C SER A 128 -10.21 4.12 -26.96
N ILE A 129 -10.21 4.13 -25.63
CA ILE A 129 -9.02 4.43 -24.82
C ILE A 129 -8.19 3.14 -24.74
N PRO A 130 -6.93 3.14 -25.22
CA PRO A 130 -6.08 1.95 -25.16
C PRO A 130 -5.64 1.66 -23.72
N GLU A 131 -5.23 0.41 -23.49
CA GLU A 131 -4.63 0.01 -22.24
C GLU A 131 -3.29 0.74 -22.02
N ILE A 132 -2.98 1.06 -20.76
CA ILE A 132 -1.71 1.70 -20.41
C ILE A 132 -0.64 0.61 -20.39
N GLU A 133 0.20 0.61 -21.42
CA GLU A 133 1.33 -0.30 -21.61
C GLU A 133 2.64 0.49 -21.70
N ASP A 134 3.73 -0.10 -21.21
CA ASP A 134 5.07 0.47 -21.25
C ASP A 134 5.67 0.30 -22.64
N ILE A 135 6.10 1.40 -23.25
CA ILE A 135 6.74 1.36 -24.58
C ILE A 135 8.19 0.88 -24.38
N PRO A 136 8.64 -0.18 -25.08
CA PRO A 136 10.00 -0.70 -24.91
C PRO A 136 11.03 0.37 -25.30
N ILE A 137 12.07 0.51 -24.48
CA ILE A 137 13.13 1.52 -24.63
C ILE A 137 13.84 1.44 -25.99
N SER A 138 13.90 0.25 -26.60
CA SER A 138 14.44 0.03 -27.93
C SER A 138 13.64 0.79 -29.01
N LEU A 139 12.31 0.76 -28.92
CA LEU A 139 11.42 1.46 -29.86
C LEU A 139 11.53 2.97 -29.67
N VAL A 140 11.55 3.44 -28.41
CA VAL A 140 11.75 4.86 -28.10
C VAL A 140 13.07 5.35 -28.68
N ASN A 141 14.15 4.59 -28.48
CA ASN A 141 15.46 4.96 -29.01
C ASN A 141 15.51 4.98 -30.55
N GLN A 142 14.86 4.01 -31.20
CA GLN A 142 14.79 3.96 -32.66
C GLN A 142 14.02 5.16 -33.23
N VAL A 143 12.86 5.47 -32.67
CA VAL A 143 12.04 6.59 -33.14
C VAL A 143 12.73 7.93 -32.87
N LEU A 144 13.30 8.11 -31.68
CA LEU A 144 13.84 9.41 -31.26
C LEU A 144 15.24 9.69 -31.84
N TYR A 145 16.10 8.67 -31.96
CA TYR A 145 17.51 8.86 -32.30
C TYR A 145 17.93 8.31 -33.67
N GLN A 146 17.17 7.39 -34.29
CA GLN A 146 17.49 6.87 -35.62
C GLN A 146 16.72 7.58 -36.75
N GLN A 147 15.82 8.51 -36.42
CA GLN A 147 15.15 9.38 -37.41
C GLN A 147 15.91 10.70 -37.67
N MET A 148 17.13 10.85 -37.16
CA MET A 148 18.08 11.92 -37.54
C MET A 148 19.16 11.39 -38.47
#